data_AF-A0A914FQZ5-F1
#
_entry.id   AF-A0A914FQZ5-F1
#
_cell.length_a   1.000
_cell.length_b   1.000
_cell.length_c   1.000
_cell.angle_alpha   90.00
_cell.angle_beta   90.00
_cell.angle_gamma   90.00
#
_symmetry.space_group_name_H-M   'P 1'
#
loop_
_entity.id
_entity.type
_entity.pdbx_description
1 polymer ?
#
loop_
_entity_poly.entity_id
_entity_poly.type
_entity_poly.pdbx_seq_one_letter_code
_entity_poly.pdbx_strand_id
1 'polypeptide(L)'
;MSDNKNVENSDKDVQHKILQITEEQFFEPIKDEYVRSLSKMGMEDLDDGYNPGPTNPDGSVNFTCHCVGHLVASPCGHEFRTAATCQRAHKEDDFEAGACADEFMDFMKCVMRTECFKSRDKDEDEKDGS
;
A
#
# COMPACT_ATOMS: atom_id res chain seq x y z
N MET A 1 7.23 -41.29 -7.61
CA MET A 1 6.03 -42.06 -8.01
C MET A 1 5.13 -42.17 -6.78
N SER A 2 4.00 -41.47 -6.81
CA SER A 2 2.71 -41.89 -6.24
C SER A 2 1.71 -40.74 -6.44
N ASP A 3 0.61 -41.09 -7.12
CA ASP A 3 -0.42 -40.24 -7.69
C ASP A 3 -1.53 -39.79 -6.73
N ASN A 4 -2.28 -38.79 -7.22
CA ASN A 4 -3.73 -38.53 -7.06
C ASN A 4 -4.24 -37.80 -5.80
N LYS A 5 -4.85 -36.62 -5.98
CA LYS A 5 -6.20 -36.50 -6.57
C LYS A 5 -6.51 -35.10 -7.11
N ASN A 6 -7.13 -35.13 -8.28
CA ASN A 6 -7.74 -34.03 -9.01
C ASN A 6 -9.06 -33.62 -8.31
N VAL A 7 -9.26 -32.32 -8.11
CA VAL A 7 -10.58 -31.72 -7.89
C VAL A 7 -10.66 -30.56 -8.86
N GLU A 8 -11.24 -30.82 -10.03
CA GLU A 8 -11.65 -29.79 -10.97
C GLU A 8 -12.88 -29.07 -10.38
N ASN A 9 -12.80 -27.75 -10.27
CA ASN A 9 -14.01 -26.93 -10.21
C ASN A 9 -13.80 -25.71 -11.12
N SER A 10 -14.68 -25.61 -12.12
CA SER A 10 -14.67 -24.66 -13.22
C SER A 10 -14.80 -23.21 -12.77
N ASP A 11 -13.76 -22.43 -13.00
CA ASP A 11 -13.87 -21.07 -13.54
C ASP A 11 -12.53 -20.74 -14.24
N LYS A 12 -12.58 -20.10 -15.40
CA LYS A 12 -11.49 -20.06 -16.41
C LYS A 12 -10.09 -19.84 -15.78
N ASP A 13 -9.24 -20.85 -15.96
CA ASP A 13 -8.04 -21.22 -15.20
C ASP A 13 -6.91 -20.15 -15.19
N VAL A 14 -7.04 -19.13 -14.34
CA VAL A 14 -5.86 -18.37 -13.88
C VAL A 14 -5.28 -19.14 -12.70
N GLN A 15 -4.34 -20.03 -12.98
CA GLN A 15 -3.65 -20.80 -11.96
C GLN A 15 -2.76 -19.86 -11.13
N HIS A 16 -3.25 -19.39 -9.98
CA HIS A 16 -2.45 -18.55 -9.10
C HIS A 16 -1.26 -19.35 -8.54
N LYS A 17 -0.03 -18.93 -8.87
CA LYS A 17 1.19 -19.53 -8.32
C LYS A 17 1.54 -18.85 -7.00
N ILE A 18 1.37 -19.55 -5.89
CA ILE A 18 1.80 -19.08 -4.56
C ILE A 18 3.30 -19.38 -4.42
N LEU A 19 4.12 -18.33 -4.28
CA LEU A 19 5.55 -18.46 -4.01
C LEU A 19 5.79 -18.23 -2.52
N GLN A 20 6.30 -19.26 -1.83
CA GLN A 20 6.70 -19.16 -0.43
C GLN A 20 8.22 -19.10 -0.34
N ILE A 21 8.73 -18.20 0.49
CA ILE A 21 10.15 -18.08 0.82
C ILE A 21 10.32 -18.08 2.34
N THR A 22 11.45 -18.61 2.78
CA THR A 22 11.92 -18.50 4.17
C THR A 22 12.57 -17.14 4.41
N GLU A 23 12.75 -16.78 5.68
CA GLU A 23 13.45 -15.55 6.07
C GLU A 23 14.90 -15.55 5.56
N GLU A 24 15.60 -16.68 5.66
CA GLU A 24 16.97 -16.80 5.15
C GLU A 24 17.01 -16.63 3.62
N GLN A 25 16.02 -17.19 2.91
CA GLN A 25 15.93 -17.05 1.44
C GLN A 25 15.59 -15.64 0.99
N PHE A 26 14.98 -14.79 1.85
CA PHE A 26 14.69 -13.40 1.53
C PHE A 26 15.96 -12.59 1.29
N PHE A 27 17.04 -12.89 2.01
CA PHE A 27 18.33 -12.21 1.89
C PHE A 27 19.25 -12.79 0.81
N GLU A 28 18.89 -13.96 0.26
CA GLU A 28 19.65 -14.63 -0.79
C GLU A 28 19.22 -14.18 -2.20
N PRO A 29 20.05 -14.39 -3.24
CA PRO A 29 19.67 -14.07 -4.61
C PRO A 29 18.41 -14.83 -5.07
N ILE A 30 17.57 -14.14 -5.86
CA ILE A 30 16.33 -14.70 -6.43
C ILE A 30 16.65 -15.95 -7.26
N LYS A 31 16.10 -17.09 -6.85
CA LYS A 31 16.31 -18.40 -7.51
C LYS A 31 15.26 -18.73 -8.57
N ASP A 32 14.03 -18.26 -8.41
CA ASP A 32 12.94 -18.49 -9.37
C ASP A 32 13.19 -17.67 -10.64
N GLU A 33 13.20 -18.33 -11.80
CA GLU A 33 13.53 -17.72 -13.09
C GLU A 33 12.54 -16.60 -13.47
N TYR A 34 11.26 -16.78 -13.16
CA TYR A 34 10.22 -15.80 -13.43
C TYR A 34 10.35 -14.57 -12.52
N VAL A 35 10.57 -14.78 -11.21
CA VAL A 35 10.80 -13.64 -10.30
C VAL A 35 12.09 -12.89 -10.67
N ARG A 36 13.11 -13.62 -11.13
CA ARG A 36 14.37 -13.03 -11.59
C ARG A 36 14.23 -12.28 -12.92
N SER A 37 13.25 -12.61 -13.76
CA SER A 37 12.98 -11.84 -14.98
C SER A 37 12.27 -10.54 -14.64
N LEU A 38 11.29 -10.57 -13.72
CA LEU A 38 10.60 -9.37 -13.23
C LEU A 38 11.58 -8.36 -12.61
N SER A 39 12.59 -8.80 -11.86
CA SER A 39 13.57 -7.90 -11.25
C SER A 39 14.52 -7.22 -12.24
N LYS A 40 14.53 -7.65 -13.50
CA LYS A 40 15.35 -7.07 -14.57
C LYS A 40 14.55 -6.22 -15.56
N MET A 41 13.23 -6.26 -15.49
CA MET A 41 12.35 -5.47 -16.37
C MET A 41 12.40 -3.99 -16.00
N GLY A 42 12.25 -3.13 -17.01
CA GLY A 42 12.09 -1.69 -16.79
C GLY A 42 10.73 -1.38 -16.16
N MET A 43 10.58 -0.21 -15.57
CA MET A 43 9.28 0.23 -15.06
C MET A 43 8.25 0.32 -16.19
N GLU A 44 8.67 0.66 -17.41
CA GLU A 44 7.79 0.71 -18.58
C GLU A 44 7.24 -0.66 -19.01
N ASP A 45 7.97 -1.74 -18.72
CA ASP A 45 7.55 -3.11 -19.04
C ASP A 45 6.61 -3.69 -17.96
N LEU A 46 6.70 -3.17 -16.73
CA LEU A 46 5.94 -3.62 -15.56
C LEU A 46 4.65 -2.80 -15.35
N ASP A 47 4.66 -1.53 -15.75
CA ASP A 47 3.51 -0.64 -15.68
C ASP A 47 2.60 -0.87 -16.88
N ASP A 48 1.38 -1.36 -16.62
CA ASP A 48 0.35 -1.51 -17.66
C ASP A 48 -0.28 -0.17 -18.05
N GLY A 49 0.17 0.93 -17.45
CA GLY A 49 -0.35 2.29 -17.65
C GLY A 49 -1.72 2.49 -17.01
N TYR A 50 -2.22 1.51 -16.24
CA TYR A 50 -3.51 1.60 -15.58
C TYR A 50 -3.38 2.44 -14.31
N ASN A 51 -3.70 3.72 -14.43
CA ASN A 51 -3.85 4.62 -13.30
C ASN A 51 -5.31 5.09 -13.18
N PRO A 52 -6.16 4.42 -12.37
CA PRO A 52 -7.56 4.79 -12.20
C PRO A 52 -7.76 6.15 -11.51
N GLY A 53 -6.69 6.80 -11.05
CA GLY A 53 -6.74 8.09 -10.38
C GLY A 53 -7.35 8.02 -8.97
N PRO A 54 -7.50 9.17 -8.30
CA PRO A 54 -7.90 9.23 -6.89
C PRO A 54 -9.41 9.09 -6.65
N THR A 55 -10.22 8.97 -7.71
CA THR A 55 -11.68 8.98 -7.62
C THR A 55 -12.25 7.83 -8.43
N ASN A 56 -13.12 7.04 -7.79
CA ASN A 56 -13.84 5.96 -8.44
C ASN A 56 -14.92 6.49 -9.39
N PRO A 57 -15.43 5.66 -10.33
CA PRO A 57 -16.51 6.07 -11.23
C PRO A 57 -17.81 6.50 -10.52
N ASP A 58 -18.05 6.01 -9.31
CA ASP A 58 -19.19 6.40 -8.47
C ASP A 58 -18.97 7.72 -7.69
N GLY A 59 -17.79 8.33 -7.84
CA GLY A 59 -17.40 9.57 -7.17
C GLY A 59 -16.78 9.38 -5.79
N SER A 60 -16.69 8.16 -5.26
CA SER A 60 -16.01 7.87 -3.99
C SER A 60 -14.49 7.94 -4.13
N VAL A 61 -13.78 7.97 -3.00
CA VAL A 61 -12.31 8.01 -2.98
C VAL A 61 -11.75 6.65 -3.39
N ASN A 62 -10.80 6.65 -4.32
CA ASN A 62 -10.06 5.46 -4.70
C ASN A 62 -8.88 5.22 -3.75
N PHE A 63 -9.09 4.38 -2.72
CA PHE A 63 -8.05 4.03 -1.75
C PHE A 63 -6.99 3.04 -2.27
N THR A 64 -7.17 2.48 -3.47
CA THR A 64 -6.14 1.62 -4.10
C THR A 64 -5.21 2.42 -5.01
N CYS A 65 -5.48 3.70 -5.25
CA CYS A 65 -4.60 4.57 -6.01
C CYS A 65 -3.23 4.66 -5.33
N HIS A 66 -2.16 4.36 -6.09
CA HIS A 66 -0.80 4.31 -5.56
C HIS A 66 -0.37 5.62 -4.85
N CYS A 67 -0.93 6.76 -5.26
CA CYS A 67 -0.69 8.08 -4.65
C CYS A 67 -1.00 8.11 -3.15
N VAL A 68 -2.02 7.38 -2.70
CA VAL A 68 -2.45 7.34 -1.30
C VAL A 68 -2.20 6.00 -0.64
N GLY A 69 -1.67 5.01 -1.37
CA GLY A 69 -1.47 3.65 -0.88
C GLY A 69 -0.62 3.60 0.40
N HIS A 70 0.42 4.43 0.50
CA HIS A 70 1.28 4.51 1.69
C HIS A 70 0.55 5.04 2.94
N LEU A 71 -0.45 5.93 2.77
CA LEU A 71 -1.26 6.44 3.87
C LEU A 71 -2.31 5.40 4.30
N VAL A 72 -2.96 4.78 3.32
CA VAL A 72 -3.99 3.74 3.53
C VAL A 72 -3.40 2.50 4.23
N ALA A 73 -2.17 2.12 3.89
CA ALA A 73 -1.44 1.00 4.47
C ALA A 73 -0.66 1.36 5.75
N SER A 74 -0.73 2.62 6.20
CA SER A 74 -0.11 3.03 7.47
C SER A 74 -0.88 2.49 8.69
N PRO A 75 -0.25 2.46 9.88
CA PRO A 75 -0.96 2.20 11.13
C PRO A 75 -2.16 3.13 11.40
N CYS A 76 -2.19 4.32 10.78
CA CYS A 76 -3.28 5.30 10.87
C CYS A 76 -4.19 5.30 9.63
N GLY A 77 -4.13 4.24 8.82
CA GLY A 77 -4.87 4.14 7.57
C GLY A 77 -6.39 4.15 7.75
N HIS A 78 -6.90 3.72 8.91
CA HIS A 78 -8.33 3.78 9.20
C HIS A 78 -8.81 5.23 9.33
N GLU A 79 -8.15 6.01 10.19
CA GLU A 79 -8.47 7.42 10.41
C GLU A 79 -8.28 8.23 9.12
N PHE A 80 -7.24 7.92 8.33
CA PHE A 80 -7.06 8.51 7.01
C PHE A 80 -8.25 8.26 6.07
N ARG A 81 -8.71 7.01 5.96
CA ARG A 81 -9.86 6.67 5.10
C ARG A 81 -11.13 7.41 5.53
N THR A 82 -11.35 7.53 6.84
CA THR A 82 -12.49 8.28 7.40
C THR A 82 -12.41 9.76 7.04
N ALA A 83 -11.26 10.40 7.29
CA ALA A 83 -11.06 11.82 6.96
C ALA A 83 -11.18 12.09 5.46
N ALA A 84 -10.56 11.28 4.61
CA ALA A 84 -10.63 11.41 3.15
C ALA A 84 -12.06 11.22 2.61
N THR A 85 -12.82 10.29 3.20
CA THR A 85 -14.23 10.08 2.84
C THR A 85 -15.09 11.28 3.23
N CYS A 86 -14.87 11.85 4.41
CA CYS A 86 -15.56 13.06 4.83
C CYS A 86 -15.22 14.23 3.88
N GLN A 87 -13.94 14.48 3.62
CA GLN A 87 -13.50 15.55 2.71
C GLN A 87 -14.12 15.41 1.32
N ARG A 88 -14.31 14.18 0.83
CA ARG A 88 -14.93 13.94 -0.47
C ARG A 88 -16.43 14.28 -0.51
N ALA A 89 -17.12 14.15 0.62
CA ALA A 89 -18.55 14.44 0.73
C ALA A 89 -18.85 15.95 0.80
N HIS A 90 -17.84 16.78 1.07
CA HIS A 90 -17.97 18.21 1.33
C HIS A 90 -17.26 19.07 0.27
N LYS A 91 -17.70 20.32 0.15
CA LYS A 91 -17.05 21.32 -0.69
C LYS A 91 -16.06 22.14 0.14
N GLU A 92 -15.22 22.90 -0.55
CA GLU A 92 -14.18 23.72 0.08
C GLU A 92 -14.75 24.71 1.12
N ASP A 93 -15.87 25.38 0.80
CA ASP A 93 -16.55 26.31 1.71
C ASP A 93 -17.05 25.63 3.01
N ASP A 94 -17.37 24.33 2.98
CA ASP A 94 -17.83 23.61 4.16
C ASP A 94 -16.69 23.41 5.18
N PHE A 95 -15.43 23.39 4.74
CA PHE A 95 -14.27 23.25 5.62
C PHE A 95 -14.04 24.51 6.45
N GLU A 96 -14.31 25.69 5.90
CA GLU A 96 -14.26 26.95 6.67
C GLU A 96 -15.32 26.97 7.78
N ALA A 97 -16.44 26.28 7.56
CA ALA A 97 -17.49 26.06 8.56
C ALA A 97 -17.18 24.91 9.54
N GLY A 98 -16.02 24.25 9.40
CA GLY A 98 -15.56 23.19 10.31
C GLY A 98 -15.97 21.78 9.92
N ALA A 99 -16.49 21.55 8.71
CA ALA A 99 -16.75 20.19 8.24
C ALA A 99 -15.47 19.35 8.26
N CYS A 100 -15.61 18.08 8.67
CA CYS A 100 -14.51 17.10 8.73
C CYS A 100 -13.38 17.40 9.72
N ALA A 101 -13.54 18.41 10.60
CA ALA A 101 -12.51 18.79 11.55
C ALA A 101 -12.21 17.66 12.55
N ASP A 102 -13.23 16.96 13.04
CA ASP A 102 -13.06 15.87 14.00
C ASP A 102 -12.32 14.69 13.37
N GLU A 103 -12.71 14.27 12.16
CA GLU A 103 -12.08 13.18 11.42
C GLU A 103 -10.61 13.50 11.10
N PHE A 104 -10.33 14.74 10.69
CA PHE A 104 -8.95 15.18 10.46
C PHE A 104 -8.14 15.17 11.75
N MET A 105 -8.71 15.66 12.85
CA MET A 105 -8.03 15.68 14.15
C MET A 105 -7.77 14.27 14.68
N ASP A 106 -8.67 13.32 14.45
CA ASP A 106 -8.46 11.92 14.83
C ASP A 106 -7.34 11.27 14.01
N PHE A 107 -7.25 11.57 12.71
CA PHE A 107 -6.09 11.19 11.90
C PHE A 107 -4.79 11.79 12.45
N MET A 108 -4.76 13.09 12.73
CA MET A 108 -3.57 13.75 13.27
C MET A 108 -3.16 13.22 14.66
N LYS A 109 -4.12 12.96 15.55
CA LYS A 109 -3.87 12.33 16.85
C LYS A 109 -3.25 10.95 16.68
N CYS A 110 -3.73 10.15 15.71
CA CYS A 110 -3.13 8.86 15.41
C CYS A 110 -1.67 9.04 14.99
N VAL A 111 -1.41 9.88 13.98
CA VAL A 111 -0.05 10.11 13.44
C VAL A 111 0.92 10.54 14.53
N MET A 112 0.50 11.48 15.40
CA MET A 112 1.33 11.93 16.51
C MET A 112 1.60 10.83 17.54
N ARG A 113 0.59 10.03 17.88
CA ARG A 113 0.70 8.95 18.88
C ARG A 113 1.57 7.79 18.38
N THR A 114 1.46 7.44 17.11
CA THR A 114 2.21 6.31 16.52
C THR A 114 3.56 6.72 15.97
N GLU A 115 3.83 8.02 15.91
CA GLU A 115 4.98 8.59 15.22
C GLU A 115 5.07 8.11 13.76
N CYS A 116 3.91 7.84 13.15
CA CYS A 116 3.85 7.44 11.75
C CYS A 116 4.51 8.50 10.87
N PHE A 117 5.20 8.04 9.82
CA PHE A 117 5.89 8.89 8.86
C PHE A 117 7.10 9.67 9.42
N LYS A 118 7.50 9.46 10.68
CA LYS A 118 8.84 9.89 11.10
C LYS A 118 9.89 9.08 10.34
N SER A 119 10.82 9.78 9.69
CA SER A 119 12.03 9.16 9.16
C SER A 119 12.78 8.52 10.32
N ARG A 120 13.24 7.28 10.15
CA ARG A 120 14.31 6.74 11.00
C ARG A 120 15.58 7.48 10.60
N ASP A 121 15.78 8.65 11.17
CA ASP A 121 17.08 9.32 11.08
C ASP A 121 18.11 8.33 11.63
N LYS A 122 19.16 8.09 10.85
CA LYS A 122 20.30 7.24 11.23
C LYS A 122 21.16 8.00 12.26
N ASP A 123 20.60 8.29 13.43
CA ASP A 123 21.35 8.88 14.54
C ASP A 123 22.06 7.79 15.35
N GLU A 124 22.86 6.94 14.69
CA GLU A 124 23.79 6.01 15.34
C GLU A 124 25.26 6.17 14.89
N ASP A 125 25.60 7.18 14.08
CA ASP A 125 26.97 7.41 13.58
C ASP A 125 27.57 8.77 13.99
N GLU A 126 27.47 9.20 15.26
CA GLU A 126 28.36 10.24 15.82
C GLU A 126 28.73 9.97 17.29
N LYS A 127 29.57 8.95 17.52
CA LYS A 127 30.51 8.89 18.66
C LYS A 127 31.83 8.23 18.28
N ASP A 128 32.59 8.87 17.41
CA ASP A 128 34.06 8.83 17.43
C ASP A 128 34.63 10.03 16.65
N GLY A 129 35.52 10.82 17.27
CA GLY A 129 36.43 11.71 16.51
C GLY A 129 36.37 13.24 16.66
N SER A 130 36.47 13.79 17.88
CA SER A 130 37.37 14.92 18.25
C SER A 130 37.24 15.31 19.71
#